data_AF-D8PFA5-F1
#
_entry.id   AF-D8PFA5-F1
#
_cell.length_a   1.000
_cell.length_b   1.000
_cell.length_c   1.000
_cell.angle_alpha   90.00
_cell.angle_beta   90.00
_cell.angle_gamma   90.00
#
_symmetry.space_group_name_H-M   'P 1'
#
loop_
_entity.id
_entity.type
_entity.pdbx_description
1 polymer ?
#
loop_
_entity_poly.entity_id
_entity_poly.type
_entity_poly.pdbx_seq_one_letter_code
_entity_poly.pdbx_strand_id
1 'polypeptide(L)'
;MRPSEQQQTHRLFVRALQHEAISCEHAGCPGPVETVDQSQTRDRVKTFDLRCERCGWHTSLTGQEQLTPPWDNAALELMADEHLMHQQPVCPFDETPVVFISMPNPRRKAKYRVACFYCGRHIVMDWPPPESKR
;
A
#
# COMPACT_ATOMS: atom_id res chain seq x y z
N MET A 1 2.76 19.39 9.45
CA MET A 1 3.93 18.62 9.00
C MET A 1 4.45 19.28 7.73
N ARG A 2 5.76 19.47 7.58
CA ARG A 2 6.32 20.09 6.38
C ARG A 2 6.23 19.11 5.19
N PRO A 3 6.10 19.57 3.94
CA PRO A 3 6.00 18.67 2.78
C PRO A 3 7.15 17.66 2.67
N SER A 4 8.36 18.07 3.04
CA SER A 4 9.54 17.20 3.07
C SER A 4 9.44 16.07 4.09
N GLU A 5 8.84 16.34 5.26
CA GLU A 5 8.63 15.34 6.31
C GLU A 5 7.57 14.32 5.86
N GLN A 6 6.49 14.78 5.22
CA GLN A 6 5.45 13.90 4.67
C GLN A 6 6.01 12.97 3.59
N GLN A 7 6.87 13.48 2.71
CA GLN A 7 7.51 12.66 1.67
C GLN A 7 8.46 11.62 2.27
N GLN A 8 9.18 11.98 3.34
CA GLN A 8 10.04 11.02 4.06
C GLN A 8 9.22 9.94 4.77
N THR A 9 8.15 10.32 5.48
CA THR A 9 7.22 9.39 6.11
C THR A 9 6.60 8.43 5.09
N HIS A 10 6.16 8.94 3.93
CA HIS A 10 5.62 8.12 2.86
C HIS A 10 6.66 7.13 2.30
N ARG A 11 7.90 7.57 2.06
CA ARG A 11 8.98 6.67 1.63
C ARG A 11 9.25 5.56 2.64
N LEU A 12 9.30 5.88 3.93
CA LEU A 12 9.43 4.86 4.98
C LEU A 12 8.24 3.91 4.98
N PHE A 13 7.04 4.43 4.73
CA PHE A 13 5.82 3.63 4.72
C PHE A 13 5.86 2.62 3.58
N VAL A 14 6.27 3.06 2.38
CA VAL A 14 6.42 2.17 1.22
C VAL A 14 7.46 1.09 1.50
N ARG A 15 8.60 1.44 2.11
CA ARG A 15 9.61 0.45 2.52
C ARG A 15 9.04 -0.57 3.50
N ALA A 16 8.34 -0.12 4.53
CA ALA A 16 7.68 -0.98 5.51
C ALA A 16 6.66 -1.92 4.83
N LEU A 17 5.84 -1.37 3.93
CA LEU A 17 4.83 -2.11 3.18
C LEU A 17 5.43 -3.20 2.28
N GLN A 18 6.60 -2.94 1.69
CA GLN A 18 7.32 -3.86 0.81
C GLN A 18 8.30 -4.78 1.57
N HIS A 19 8.36 -4.69 2.91
CA HIS A 19 9.31 -5.40 3.75
C HIS A 19 10.78 -5.13 3.37
N GLU A 20 11.08 -3.91 2.94
CA GLU A 20 12.45 -3.46 2.67
C GLU A 20 13.19 -3.12 3.97
N ALA A 21 14.53 -3.19 3.93
CA ALA A 21 15.35 -2.83 5.08
C ALA A 21 15.23 -1.34 5.43
N ILE A 22 14.97 -1.05 6.71
CA ILE A 22 14.89 0.31 7.26
C ILE A 22 16.04 0.52 8.25
N SER A 23 16.73 1.66 8.12
CA SER A 23 17.75 2.11 9.05
C SER A 23 17.14 3.05 10.08
N CYS A 24 17.66 3.02 11.30
CA CYS A 24 17.18 3.90 12.37
C CYS A 24 17.42 5.37 12.05
N GLU A 25 16.41 6.20 12.31
CA GLU A 25 16.47 7.66 12.09
C GLU A 25 17.07 8.42 13.28
N HIS A 26 17.36 7.74 14.38
CA HIS A 26 18.00 8.37 15.53
C HIS A 26 19.44 8.77 15.20
N ALA A 27 19.78 10.02 15.48
CA ALA A 27 21.11 10.57 15.21
C ALA A 27 22.21 9.69 15.85
N GLY A 28 23.17 9.27 15.04
CA GLY A 28 24.29 8.43 15.50
C GLY A 28 23.97 6.93 15.61
N CYS A 29 22.79 6.46 15.21
CA CYS A 29 22.46 5.03 15.20
C CYS A 29 22.04 4.56 13.80
N PRO A 30 22.93 3.93 13.00
CA PRO A 30 22.55 3.31 11.73
C PRO A 30 22.02 1.88 11.94
N GLY A 31 21.42 1.59 13.10
CA GLY A 31 20.99 0.24 13.46
C GLY A 31 19.84 -0.26 12.58
N PRO A 32 19.71 -1.58 12.41
CA PRO A 32 18.54 -2.16 11.76
C PRO A 32 17.28 -1.83 12.56
N VAL A 33 16.17 -1.68 11.83
CA VAL A 33 14.84 -1.41 12.37
C VAL A 33 13.94 -2.60 12.06
N GLU A 34 13.44 -3.23 13.11
CA GLU A 34 12.34 -4.18 13.02
C GLU A 34 11.06 -3.43 12.68
N THR A 35 10.29 -3.96 11.73
CA THR A 35 9.00 -3.40 11.31
C THR A 35 7.91 -4.42 11.56
N VAL A 36 6.91 -4.06 12.36
CA VAL A 36 5.80 -4.94 12.73
C VAL A 36 4.49 -4.33 12.24
N ASP A 37 3.74 -5.06 11.42
CA ASP A 37 2.42 -4.67 10.98
C ASP A 37 1.40 -4.85 12.12
N GLN A 38 0.80 -3.74 12.56
CA GLN A 38 -0.22 -3.71 13.62
C GLN A 38 -1.65 -3.63 13.07
N SER A 39 -1.80 -3.66 11.75
CA SER A 39 -3.08 -3.42 11.08
C SER A 39 -4.00 -4.63 11.18
N GLN A 40 -5.29 -4.38 11.34
CA GLN A 40 -6.32 -5.41 11.29
C GLN A 40 -6.83 -5.62 9.86
N THR A 41 -7.47 -6.77 9.62
CA THR A 41 -8.01 -7.13 8.28
C THR A 41 -9.00 -6.11 7.70
N ARG A 42 -9.68 -5.35 8.56
CA ARG A 42 -10.68 -4.36 8.16
C ARG A 42 -10.12 -2.96 7.97
N ASP A 43 -8.88 -2.73 8.38
CA ASP A 43 -8.25 -1.42 8.26
C ASP A 43 -8.03 -1.09 6.79
N ARG A 44 -8.33 0.16 6.43
CA ARG A 44 -8.16 0.67 5.08
C ARG A 44 -6.70 1.01 4.82
N VAL A 45 -6.07 1.62 5.82
CA VAL A 45 -4.66 1.95 5.82
C VAL A 45 -3.89 1.03 6.76
N LYS A 46 -2.62 0.78 6.48
CA LYS A 46 -1.77 0.03 7.40
C LYS A 46 -1.15 0.95 8.45
N THR A 47 -0.85 0.37 9.61
CA THR A 47 -0.03 0.96 10.66
C THR A 47 1.09 0.00 11.00
N PHE A 48 2.32 0.51 11.04
CA PHE A 48 3.51 -0.23 11.39
C PHE A 48 4.15 0.34 12.64
N ASP A 49 4.61 -0.52 13.53
CA ASP A 49 5.55 -0.16 14.58
C ASP A 49 6.97 -0.40 14.09
N LEU A 50 7.83 0.61 14.25
CA LEU A 50 9.23 0.57 13.88
C LEU A 50 10.08 0.64 15.13
N ARG A 51 10.92 -0.38 15.36
CA ARG A 51 11.80 -0.45 16.52
C ARG A 51 13.24 -0.70 16.11
N CYS A 52 14.15 0.19 16.48
CA CYS A 52 15.57 -0.04 16.31
C CYS A 52 16.07 -1.08 17.31
N GLU A 53 16.71 -2.13 16.81
CA GLU A 53 17.26 -3.21 17.65
C GLU A 53 18.48 -2.76 18.48
N ARG A 54 19.11 -1.63 18.12
CA ARG A 54 20.34 -1.15 18.78
C ARG A 54 20.10 -0.10 19.86
N CYS A 55 19.42 0.99 19.52
CA CYS A 55 19.21 2.11 20.46
C CYS A 55 17.83 2.10 21.13
N GLY A 56 16.95 1.17 20.74
CA GLY A 56 15.59 1.11 21.25
C GLY A 56 14.67 2.23 20.76
N TRP A 57 15.11 3.06 19.80
CA TRP A 57 14.24 4.04 19.14
C TRP A 57 12.99 3.34 18.62
N HIS A 58 11.83 3.93 18.90
CA HIS A 58 10.53 3.38 18.56
C HIS A 58 9.62 4.48 18.02
N THR A 59 8.95 4.22 16.91
CA THR A 59 7.93 5.10 16.33
C THR A 59 6.84 4.28 15.68
N SER A 60 5.68 4.92 15.45
CA SER A 60 4.59 4.35 14.67
C SER A 60 4.47 5.06 13.33
N LEU A 61 4.09 4.32 12.30
CA LEU A 61 4.00 4.77 10.93
C LEU A 61 2.68 4.30 10.30
N THR A 62 1.77 5.25 10.10
CA THR A 62 0.43 4.98 9.54
C THR A 62 0.28 5.59 8.16
N GLY A 63 -0.52 4.93 7.32
CA GLY A 63 -1.02 5.53 6.09
C GLY A 63 -1.93 6.73 6.37
N GLN A 64 -2.19 7.53 5.34
CA GLN A 64 -3.04 8.72 5.41
C GLN A 64 -4.32 8.49 4.64
N GLU A 65 -5.41 8.16 5.34
CA GLU A 65 -6.69 7.89 4.69
C GLU A 65 -7.17 9.09 3.87
N GLN A 66 -7.30 8.89 2.56
CA GLN A 66 -7.81 9.86 1.60
C GLN A 66 -8.65 9.08 0.58
N LEU A 67 -9.97 9.05 0.77
CA LEU A 67 -10.86 8.23 -0.06
C LEU A 67 -11.44 8.99 -1.27
N THR A 68 -11.18 10.29 -1.36
CA THR A 68 -11.76 11.18 -2.37
C THR A 68 -10.67 11.93 -3.12
N PRO A 69 -10.68 11.94 -4.46
CA PRO A 69 -11.63 11.22 -5.34
C PRO A 69 -11.38 9.70 -5.32
N PRO A 70 -12.37 8.85 -5.66
CA PRO A 70 -12.14 7.42 -5.87
C PRO A 70 -11.27 7.18 -7.11
N TRP A 71 -10.79 5.96 -7.30
CA TRP A 71 -10.21 5.55 -8.59
C TRP A 71 -11.28 5.56 -9.67
N ASP A 72 -10.97 6.12 -10.83
CA ASP A 72 -11.81 6.04 -12.02
C ASP A 72 -11.52 4.75 -12.80
N ASN A 73 -12.33 4.46 -13.81
CA ASN A 73 -12.18 3.25 -14.61
C ASN A 73 -10.84 3.19 -15.34
N ALA A 74 -10.33 4.33 -15.81
CA ALA A 74 -9.05 4.38 -16.52
C ALA A 74 -7.87 3.98 -15.62
N ALA A 75 -7.83 4.49 -14.38
CA ALA A 75 -6.82 4.11 -13.40
C ALA A 75 -6.93 2.62 -13.03
N LEU A 76 -8.16 2.09 -12.91
CA LEU A 76 -8.37 0.67 -12.62
C LEU A 76 -7.91 -0.25 -13.74
N GLU A 77 -8.17 0.12 -15.00
CA GLU A 77 -7.71 -0.62 -16.17
C GLU A 77 -6.19 -0.64 -16.26
N LEU A 78 -5.53 0.50 -16.04
CA LEU A 78 -4.07 0.59 -16.04
C LEU A 78 -3.44 -0.28 -14.94
N MET A 79 -3.91 -0.15 -13.69
CA MET A 79 -3.41 -0.96 -12.58
C MET A 79 -3.65 -2.47 -12.80
N ALA A 80 -4.76 -2.83 -13.43
CA ALA A 80 -5.05 -4.22 -13.76
C ALA A 80 -4.13 -4.75 -14.86
N ASP A 81 -3.84 -3.96 -15.90
CA ASP A 81 -2.88 -4.32 -16.95
C ASP A 81 -1.47 -4.52 -16.38
N GLU A 82 -0.98 -3.58 -15.56
CA GLU A 82 0.30 -3.70 -14.85
C GLU A 82 0.36 -4.99 -14.02
N HIS A 83 -0.68 -5.27 -13.24
CA HIS A 83 -0.78 -6.49 -12.44
C HIS A 83 -0.71 -7.77 -13.30
N LEU A 84 -1.42 -7.80 -14.43
CA LEU A 84 -1.42 -8.93 -15.35
C LEU A 84 -0.07 -9.12 -16.05
N MET A 85 0.65 -8.03 -16.29
CA MET A 85 2.01 -8.03 -16.82
C MET A 85 3.07 -8.34 -15.76
N HIS A 86 2.67 -8.77 -14.56
CA HIS A 86 3.53 -9.05 -13.41
C HIS A 86 4.37 -7.85 -12.96
N GLN A 87 3.89 -6.64 -13.24
CA GLN A 87 4.45 -5.40 -12.72
C GLN A 87 3.75 -5.03 -11.41
N GLN A 88 4.37 -4.15 -10.62
CA GLN A 88 3.80 -3.66 -9.38
C GLN A 88 2.94 -2.42 -9.68
N PRO A 89 1.60 -2.52 -9.66
CA PRO A 89 0.76 -1.35 -9.85
C PRO A 89 0.93 -0.39 -8.67
N VAL A 90 0.75 0.89 -8.95
CA VAL A 90 0.86 1.97 -7.96
C VAL A 90 -0.40 2.81 -7.94
N CYS A 91 -0.70 3.39 -6.79
CA CYS A 91 -1.85 4.27 -6.63
C CYS A 91 -1.59 5.59 -7.38
N PRO A 92 -2.50 6.06 -8.25
CA PRO A 92 -2.30 7.29 -9.03
C PRO A 92 -2.27 8.57 -8.18
N PHE A 93 -2.63 8.49 -6.89
CA PHE A 93 -2.72 9.66 -6.00
C PHE A 93 -1.50 9.82 -5.08
N ASP A 94 -0.80 8.73 -4.79
CA ASP A 94 0.27 8.71 -3.79
C ASP A 94 1.45 7.82 -4.18
N GLU A 95 1.42 7.17 -5.35
CA GLU A 95 2.46 6.27 -5.86
C GLU A 95 2.77 5.06 -4.96
N THR A 96 1.97 4.79 -3.91
CA THR A 96 2.13 3.60 -3.08
C THR A 96 1.73 2.35 -3.86
N PRO A 97 2.48 1.24 -3.72
CA PRO A 97 2.11 -0.06 -4.26
C PRO A 97 0.66 -0.46 -3.95
N VAL A 98 -0.08 -0.82 -5.00
CA VAL A 98 -1.44 -1.33 -4.93
C VAL A 98 -1.41 -2.85 -4.88
N VAL A 99 -2.23 -3.43 -4.01
CA VAL A 99 -2.30 -4.87 -3.79
C VAL A 99 -3.58 -5.43 -4.39
N PHE A 100 -3.43 -6.48 -5.19
CA PHE A 100 -4.52 -7.28 -5.73
C PHE A 100 -4.70 -8.54 -4.89
N ILE A 101 -5.80 -8.61 -4.14
CA ILE A 101 -6.13 -9.75 -3.27
C ILE A 101 -7.17 -10.60 -3.98
N SER A 102 -6.77 -11.80 -4.42
CA SER A 102 -7.68 -12.78 -5.04
C SER A 102 -8.81 -13.16 -4.09
N MET A 103 -10.03 -13.13 -4.60
CA MET A 103 -11.24 -13.49 -3.87
C MET A 103 -11.93 -14.70 -4.51
N PRO A 104 -12.64 -15.52 -3.72
CA PRO A 104 -13.48 -16.58 -4.27
C PRO A 104 -14.54 -16.03 -5.23
N ASN A 105 -14.69 -16.66 -6.40
CA ASN A 105 -15.74 -16.32 -7.38
C ASN A 105 -16.37 -17.58 -7.99
N PRO A 106 -17.68 -17.83 -7.76
CA PRO A 106 -18.35 -19.01 -8.29
C PRO A 106 -18.54 -18.99 -9.82
N ARG A 107 -18.34 -17.85 -10.48
CA ARG A 107 -18.63 -17.65 -11.91
C ARG A 107 -17.45 -17.90 -12.86
N ARG A 108 -16.39 -18.60 -12.40
CA ARG A 108 -15.13 -18.86 -13.15
C ARG A 108 -14.42 -17.60 -13.68
N LYS A 109 -14.73 -16.42 -13.13
CA LYS A 109 -14.00 -15.17 -13.40
C LYS A 109 -13.06 -14.88 -12.24
N ALA A 110 -11.95 -14.21 -12.50
CA ALA A 110 -11.12 -13.71 -11.42
C ALA A 110 -11.87 -12.58 -10.70
N LYS A 111 -11.76 -12.51 -9.38
CA LYS A 111 -12.32 -11.44 -8.57
C LYS A 111 -11.23 -10.94 -7.65
N TYR A 112 -11.00 -9.64 -7.64
CA TYR A 112 -9.96 -9.02 -6.85
C TYR A 112 -10.55 -7.97 -5.92
N ARG A 113 -10.03 -7.93 -4.70
CA ARG A 113 -10.03 -6.70 -3.91
C ARG A 113 -8.72 -5.97 -4.22
N VAL A 114 -8.81 -4.83 -4.87
CA VAL A 114 -7.70 -3.93 -5.18
C VAL A 114 -7.62 -2.90 -4.08
N ALA A 115 -6.46 -2.69 -3.46
CA ALA A 115 -6.31 -1.80 -2.31
C ALA A 115 -4.97 -1.05 -2.30
N CYS A 116 -5.01 0.25 -2.00
CA CYS A 116 -3.86 1.03 -1.56
C CYS A 116 -3.91 1.13 -0.03
N PHE A 117 -2.92 0.55 0.63
CA PHE A 117 -2.83 0.55 2.09
C PHE A 117 -2.24 1.85 2.67
N TYR A 118 -1.86 2.83 1.83
CA TYR A 118 -1.49 4.15 2.30
C TYR A 118 -2.69 5.11 2.33
N CYS A 119 -3.39 5.32 1.21
CA CYS A 119 -4.56 6.20 1.18
C CYS A 119 -5.89 5.54 1.53
N GLY A 120 -5.94 4.20 1.64
CA GLY A 120 -7.14 3.48 2.04
C GLY A 120 -8.18 3.30 0.94
N ARG A 121 -7.89 3.75 -0.29
CA ARG A 121 -8.71 3.47 -1.46
C ARG A 121 -8.71 1.98 -1.74
N HIS A 122 -9.89 1.44 -2.00
CA HIS A 122 -10.05 0.06 -2.40
C HIS A 122 -11.27 -0.09 -3.31
N ILE A 123 -11.28 -1.15 -4.10
CA ILE A 123 -12.45 -1.55 -4.87
C ILE A 123 -12.48 -3.07 -5.00
N VAL A 124 -13.67 -3.61 -5.23
CA VAL A 124 -13.84 -5.00 -5.63
C VAL A 124 -14.20 -5.02 -7.11
N MET A 125 -13.43 -5.74 -7.90
CA MET A 125 -13.66 -5.85 -9.34
C MET A 125 -13.65 -7.30 -9.82
N ASP A 126 -14.50 -7.60 -10.79
CA ASP A 126 -14.41 -8.83 -11.57
C ASP A 126 -13.45 -8.60 -12.75
N TRP A 127 -12.65 -9.62 -13.08
CA TRP A 127 -11.78 -9.62 -14.25
C TRP A 127 -12.08 -10.82 -15.17
N PRO A 128 -12.15 -10.61 -16.50
CA PRO A 128 -12.10 -9.30 -17.18
C PRO A 128 -13.35 -8.45 -16.89
N PRO A 129 -13.25 -7.11 -16.98
CA PRO A 129 -14.37 -6.21 -16.71
C PRO A 129 -15.55 -6.53 -17.65
N PRO A 130 -16.81 -6.33 -17.23
CA PRO A 130 -17.96 -6.61 -18.09
C PRO A 130 -17.93 -5.85 -19.43
N GLU A 131 -17.37 -4.64 -19.41
CA GLU A 131 -17.27 -3.72 -20.54
C GLU A 131 -16.29 -4.18 -21.62
N SER A 132 -15.31 -5.03 -21.28
CA SER A 132 -14.31 -5.56 -22.22
C SER A 132 -14.84 -6.69 -23.12
N LYS A 133 -16.14 -7.04 -22.99
CA LYS A 133 -16.83 -8.01 -23.87
C LYS A 133 -17.56 -7.33 -25.03
N ARG A 134 -17.50 -6.01 -25.15
CA ARG A 134 -18.12 -5.25 -26.24
C ARG A 134 -17.21 -5.15 -27.45
#